data_AF-A0A7Y4KSY5-F1
#
_entry.id   AF-A0A7Y4KSY5-F1
#
_cell.length_a   1.000
_cell.length_b   1.000
_cell.length_c   1.000
_cell.angle_alpha   90.00
_cell.angle_beta   90.00
_cell.angle_gamma   90.00
#
_symmetry.space_group_name_H-M   'P 1'
#
loop_
_entity.id
_entity.type
_entity.pdbx_description
1 polymer ?
#
loop_
_entity_poly.entity_id
_entity_poly.type
_entity_poly.pdbx_seq_one_letter_code
_entity_poly.pdbx_strand_id
1 'polypeptide(L)'
;MDANPGAPIPEADSRRVDEVQPGWRWMIGGLSLVLPALFFFRATFTRDIFLAGDTLRAFYPMRAYQASRMSRGEFPDWFPYDGFGQSFPAIFISGVFHPTTLLHLVLPLGAAVKLTVLLCFPVALLGTVALLREWGVPRAGALFGALTFTFSGYLVCITNNPTYLLPASTVPAALWGVLRFVRRPTAARLTVGGGLLALVAFGGDAQAFAVTQALGVLVALTEPVKAPGTWARRVGACLLLVATGGLLAAPQLLPAAALVATGEPGARSLLEAQYFSLHPLRVGELLLGPFLTEPVGVRGIPEVVVQKLIRMGGFTRAWVDSLYVGTPACVLALAGLGASWRQRRTWVFVGAWLLLLALVLGSSLPVYGWVYRLLPLWRPFRYPEKLGSFLVLGLAVGAGLGWRRCLGPGGAPRAVIVAGIGVAAFCLVVVLGAAVGGLWTGGWGLP
;
A
#
# COMPACT_ATOMS: atom_id res chain seq x y z
N MET A 1 -55.27 -4.99 0.63
CA MET A 1 -54.46 -3.94 -0.02
C MET A 1 -53.03 -4.43 -0.04
N ASP A 2 -52.71 -5.17 -1.10
CA ASP A 2 -51.45 -5.89 -1.24
C ASP A 2 -50.34 -4.94 -1.68
N ALA A 3 -49.31 -4.81 -0.85
CA ALA A 3 -48.10 -4.08 -1.19
C ALA A 3 -47.19 -4.98 -2.03
N ASN A 4 -47.06 -4.63 -3.32
CA ASN A 4 -46.20 -5.28 -4.30
C ASN A 4 -44.71 -5.24 -3.86
N PRO A 5 -44.05 -6.37 -3.57
CA PRO A 5 -42.64 -6.41 -3.15
C PRO A 5 -41.63 -6.16 -4.29
N GLY A 6 -42.10 -5.86 -5.51
CA GLY A 6 -41.28 -5.65 -6.70
C GLY A 6 -41.12 -4.20 -7.17
N ALA A 7 -41.61 -3.20 -6.43
CA ALA A 7 -41.47 -1.81 -6.85
C ALA A 7 -40.00 -1.35 -6.73
N PRO A 8 -39.37 -0.83 -7.81
CA PRO A 8 -38.04 -0.25 -7.71
C PRO A 8 -38.11 0.95 -6.77
N ILE A 9 -37.25 0.93 -5.74
CA ILE A 9 -37.02 2.08 -4.86
C ILE A 9 -36.66 3.26 -5.78
N PRO A 10 -37.35 4.42 -5.70
CA PRO A 10 -36.99 5.58 -6.49
C PRO A 10 -35.51 5.87 -6.24
N GLU A 11 -34.69 5.90 -7.28
CA GLU A 11 -33.31 6.37 -7.20
C GLU A 11 -33.37 7.83 -6.72
N ALA A 12 -33.26 8.01 -5.41
CA ALA A 12 -33.01 9.31 -4.82
C ALA A 12 -31.79 9.89 -5.54
N ASP A 13 -32.00 11.04 -6.18
CA ASP A 13 -31.01 11.76 -6.96
C ASP A 13 -29.67 11.80 -6.21
N SER A 14 -28.78 10.88 -6.59
CA SER A 14 -27.46 10.67 -5.98
C SER A 14 -26.52 11.87 -6.18
N ARG A 15 -27.02 12.97 -6.79
CA ARG A 15 -26.34 14.25 -6.92
C ARG A 15 -26.34 15.10 -5.65
N ARG A 16 -27.14 14.77 -4.62
CA ARG A 16 -27.05 15.43 -3.29
C ARG A 16 -26.05 14.78 -2.32
N VAL A 17 -25.05 14.06 -2.81
CA VAL A 17 -23.92 13.63 -1.96
C VAL A 17 -22.95 14.81 -1.82
N ASP A 18 -23.27 15.66 -0.84
CA ASP A 18 -22.41 16.71 -0.30
C ASP A 18 -21.85 17.69 -1.35
N GLU A 19 -22.60 18.76 -1.67
CA GLU A 19 -22.02 19.98 -2.25
C GLU A 19 -20.69 20.28 -1.54
N VAL A 20 -19.62 20.41 -2.32
CA VAL A 20 -18.26 20.63 -1.79
C VAL A 20 -18.27 21.94 -1.02
N GLN A 21 -18.51 21.85 0.29
CA GLN A 21 -18.33 22.97 1.18
C GLN A 21 -16.85 23.38 1.04
N PRO A 22 -16.55 24.62 0.66
CA PRO A 22 -15.18 25.08 0.45
C PRO A 22 -14.25 24.72 1.62
N GLY A 23 -14.79 24.71 2.85
CA GLY A 23 -14.07 24.33 4.07
C GLY A 23 -13.55 22.89 4.10
N TRP A 24 -14.18 21.92 3.43
CA TRP A 24 -13.75 20.51 3.48
C TRP A 24 -12.36 20.31 2.86
N ARG A 25 -12.08 20.98 1.73
CA ARG A 25 -10.78 20.84 1.05
C ARG A 25 -9.65 21.39 1.90
N TRP A 26 -9.86 22.56 2.51
CA TRP A 26 -8.92 23.17 3.44
C TRP A 26 -8.72 22.33 4.70
N MET A 27 -9.81 21.81 5.26
CA MET A 27 -9.75 20.93 6.43
C MET A 27 -8.96 19.65 6.12
N ILE A 28 -9.21 18.98 5.00
CA ILE A 28 -8.43 17.80 4.61
C ILE A 28 -6.97 18.14 4.33
N GLY A 29 -6.70 19.27 3.67
CA GLY A 29 -5.33 19.79 3.49
C GLY A 29 -4.63 19.98 4.83
N GLY A 30 -5.25 20.67 5.77
CA GLY A 30 -4.75 20.88 7.13
C GLY A 30 -4.53 19.58 7.88
N LEU A 31 -5.51 18.68 7.90
CA LEU A 31 -5.40 17.37 8.56
C LEU A 31 -4.29 16.50 7.95
N SER A 32 -4.09 16.57 6.62
CA SER A 32 -3.03 15.83 5.95
C SER A 32 -1.63 16.25 6.37
N LEU A 33 -1.47 17.45 6.92
CA LEU A 33 -0.19 17.96 7.44
C LEU A 33 -0.10 17.81 8.97
N VAL A 34 -1.16 18.21 9.68
CA VAL A 34 -1.18 18.23 11.16
C VAL A 34 -1.12 16.82 11.74
N LEU A 35 -1.89 15.86 11.22
CA LEU A 35 -1.93 14.52 11.81
C LEU A 35 -0.59 13.79 11.66
N PRO A 36 0.08 13.75 10.48
CA PRO A 36 1.42 13.18 10.39
C PRO A 36 2.46 13.92 11.24
N ALA A 37 2.39 15.25 11.30
CA ALA A 37 3.30 16.05 12.13
C ALA A 37 3.18 15.68 13.62
N LEU A 38 1.96 15.49 14.12
CA LEU A 38 1.70 15.07 15.50
C LEU A 38 2.08 13.59 15.73
N PHE A 39 1.76 12.70 14.80
CA PHE A 39 2.11 11.29 14.92
C PHE A 39 3.63 11.10 14.96
N PHE A 40 4.36 11.77 14.08
CA PHE A 40 5.81 11.78 14.02
C PHE A 40 6.40 12.98 14.78
N PHE A 41 5.83 13.37 15.92
CA PHE A 41 6.24 14.60 16.63
C PHE A 41 7.75 14.65 16.90
N ARG A 42 8.37 13.53 17.28
CA ARG A 42 9.83 13.47 17.51
C ARG A 42 10.59 13.82 16.24
N ALA A 43 10.32 13.12 15.13
CA ALA A 43 11.01 13.42 13.87
C ALA A 43 10.68 14.83 13.33
N THR A 44 9.45 15.30 13.54
CA THR A 44 8.96 16.58 12.99
C THR A 44 9.53 17.79 13.73
N PHE A 45 9.55 17.76 15.06
CA PHE A 45 9.92 18.92 15.89
C PHE A 45 11.33 18.84 16.48
N THR A 46 12.08 17.75 16.26
CA THR A 46 13.50 17.65 16.63
C THR A 46 14.42 17.59 15.41
N ARG A 47 15.73 17.58 15.69
CA ARG A 47 16.77 17.39 14.67
C ARG A 47 16.92 15.92 14.25
N ASP A 48 16.23 14.99 14.91
CA ASP A 48 16.33 13.57 14.63
C ASP A 48 15.88 13.25 13.20
N ILE A 49 16.47 12.21 12.61
CA ILE A 49 16.19 11.75 11.26
C ILE A 49 15.97 10.24 11.24
N PHE A 50 15.24 9.76 10.24
CA PHE A 50 15.02 8.33 10.03
C PHE A 50 16.32 7.69 9.52
N LEU A 51 16.97 6.86 10.33
CA LEU A 51 18.22 6.15 9.99
C LEU A 51 18.18 4.66 10.35
N ALA A 52 17.01 4.09 10.64
CA ALA A 52 16.93 2.65 10.89
C ALA A 52 17.09 1.84 9.58
N GLY A 53 17.63 0.63 9.69
CA GLY A 53 17.63 -0.36 8.62
C GLY A 53 18.34 0.07 7.34
N ASP A 54 17.68 -0.12 6.21
CA ASP A 54 18.24 0.16 4.88
C ASP A 54 18.36 1.66 4.62
N THR A 55 17.61 2.51 5.34
CA THR A 55 17.81 3.96 5.26
C THR A 55 19.25 4.33 5.58
N LEU A 56 19.84 3.80 6.65
CA LEU A 56 21.25 4.07 6.97
C LEU A 56 22.23 3.32 6.05
N ARG A 57 21.92 2.06 5.72
CA ARG A 57 22.88 1.18 5.03
C ARG A 57 22.96 1.40 3.52
N ALA A 58 21.87 1.80 2.88
CA ALA A 58 21.80 1.93 1.42
C ALA A 58 21.32 3.33 1.01
N PHE A 59 20.15 3.77 1.48
CA PHE A 59 19.51 4.96 0.91
C PHE A 59 20.19 6.26 1.29
N TYR A 60 20.63 6.43 2.53
CA TYR A 60 21.30 7.65 2.95
C TYR A 60 22.64 7.86 2.22
N PRO A 61 23.53 6.84 2.09
CA PRO A 61 24.71 6.94 1.22
C PRO A 61 24.40 7.25 -0.25
N MET A 62 23.40 6.57 -0.85
CA MET A 62 23.01 6.84 -2.24
C MET A 62 22.48 8.26 -2.44
N ARG A 63 21.69 8.78 -1.48
CA ARG A 63 21.21 10.17 -1.49
C ARG A 63 22.35 11.16 -1.28
N ALA A 64 23.34 10.84 -0.45
CA ALA A 64 24.54 11.65 -0.28
C ALA A 64 25.33 11.75 -1.59
N TYR A 65 25.51 10.61 -2.28
CA TYR A 65 26.15 10.56 -3.58
C TYR A 65 25.38 11.42 -4.61
N GLN A 66 24.08 11.18 -4.77
CA GLN A 66 23.22 11.95 -5.66
C GLN A 66 23.29 13.45 -5.37
N ALA A 67 23.17 13.85 -4.10
CA ALA A 67 23.23 15.26 -3.68
C ALA A 67 24.60 15.90 -4.00
N SER A 68 25.70 15.16 -3.85
CA SER A 68 27.04 15.69 -4.13
C SER A 68 27.32 15.91 -5.63
N ARG A 69 26.73 15.09 -6.51
CA ARG A 69 26.78 15.28 -7.97
C ARG A 69 25.90 16.45 -8.39
N MET A 70 24.64 16.44 -7.94
CA MET A 70 23.66 17.45 -8.33
C MET A 70 24.01 18.85 -7.84
N SER A 71 24.65 19.00 -6.67
CA SER A 71 25.12 20.30 -6.17
C SER A 71 26.23 20.94 -7.01
N ARG A 72 26.90 20.13 -7.86
CA ARG A 72 27.90 20.59 -8.84
C ARG A 72 27.32 20.81 -10.24
N GLY A 73 26.00 20.68 -10.40
CA GLY A 73 25.33 20.70 -11.71
C GLY A 73 25.55 19.43 -12.52
N GLU A 74 26.04 18.35 -11.90
CA GLU A 74 26.30 17.08 -12.55
C GLU A 74 25.14 16.10 -12.33
N PHE A 75 24.83 15.31 -13.36
CA PHE A 75 23.87 14.22 -13.22
C PHE A 75 24.58 12.99 -12.58
N PRO A 76 23.98 12.31 -11.59
CA PRO A 76 24.54 11.09 -11.00
C PRO A 76 24.34 9.91 -11.95
N ASP A 77 25.25 9.76 -12.90
CA ASP A 77 25.24 8.76 -13.96
C ASP A 77 25.92 7.45 -13.55
N TRP A 78 27.09 7.53 -12.90
CA TRP A 78 27.91 6.38 -12.52
C TRP A 78 28.09 6.27 -11.01
N PHE A 79 27.73 5.15 -10.38
CA PHE A 79 27.90 4.91 -8.96
C PHE A 79 29.13 4.04 -8.71
N PRO A 80 30.24 4.56 -8.15
CA PRO A 80 31.51 3.83 -8.07
C PRO A 80 31.64 2.88 -6.87
N TYR A 81 30.70 2.92 -5.93
CA TYR A 81 30.87 2.29 -4.61
C TYR A 81 30.38 0.84 -4.54
N ASP A 82 29.59 0.38 -5.52
CA ASP A 82 29.09 -1.00 -5.58
C ASP A 82 29.66 -1.73 -6.80
N GLY A 83 30.18 -2.95 -6.60
CA GLY A 83 30.46 -3.90 -7.67
C GLY A 83 31.45 -3.40 -8.76
N PHE A 84 32.49 -2.65 -8.37
CA PHE A 84 33.42 -1.94 -9.29
C PHE A 84 32.80 -0.81 -10.12
N GLY A 85 31.56 -0.46 -9.80
CA GLY A 85 30.82 0.63 -10.38
C GLY A 85 29.70 0.15 -11.30
N GLN A 86 28.61 0.92 -11.31
CA GLN A 86 27.43 0.64 -12.13
C GLN A 86 26.66 1.91 -12.45
N SER A 87 25.79 1.86 -13.46
CA SER A 87 24.93 3.00 -13.81
C SER A 87 23.94 3.30 -12.68
N PHE A 88 24.03 4.50 -12.08
CA PHE A 88 23.17 4.89 -10.95
C PHE A 88 21.68 4.98 -11.33
N PRO A 89 21.27 5.52 -12.50
CA PRO A 89 19.89 5.47 -12.96
C PRO A 89 19.37 4.04 -13.18
N ALA A 90 20.25 3.09 -13.48
CA ALA A 90 19.88 1.69 -13.64
C ALA A 90 19.66 0.97 -12.30
N ILE A 91 20.26 1.47 -11.21
CA ILE A 91 19.93 1.02 -9.86
C ILE A 91 18.50 1.48 -9.55
N PHE A 92 17.51 0.61 -9.79
CA PHE A 92 16.09 0.97 -9.67
C PHE A 92 15.76 1.56 -8.29
N ILE A 93 16.34 1.01 -7.23
CA ILE A 93 16.13 1.45 -5.85
C ILE A 93 16.66 2.84 -5.54
N SER A 94 17.47 3.45 -6.42
CA SER A 94 17.99 4.81 -6.25
C SER A 94 16.88 5.86 -6.26
N GLY A 95 15.81 5.61 -7.02
CA GLY A 95 14.73 6.58 -7.25
C GLY A 95 15.28 7.94 -7.69
N VAL A 96 16.29 7.94 -8.58
CA VAL A 96 17.03 9.15 -8.98
C VAL A 96 16.12 10.21 -9.61
N PHE A 97 15.05 9.78 -10.28
CA PHE A 97 14.07 10.65 -10.95
C PHE A 97 12.90 11.06 -10.04
N HIS A 98 12.86 10.62 -8.79
CA HIS A 98 11.78 11.02 -7.88
C HIS A 98 11.85 12.52 -7.56
N PRO A 99 10.75 13.28 -7.58
CA PRO A 99 10.79 14.73 -7.35
C PRO A 99 11.31 15.13 -5.96
N THR A 100 11.22 14.25 -4.95
CA THR A 100 11.79 14.52 -3.62
C THR A 100 13.31 14.59 -3.61
N THR A 101 13.98 14.11 -4.66
CA THR A 101 15.44 14.26 -4.82
C THR A 101 15.86 15.73 -4.87
N LEU A 102 15.00 16.60 -5.39
CA LEU A 102 15.23 18.04 -5.48
C LEU A 102 15.31 18.71 -4.11
N LEU A 103 14.79 18.07 -3.05
CA LEU A 103 14.89 18.58 -1.68
C LEU A 103 16.36 18.74 -1.25
N HIS A 104 17.27 17.88 -1.75
CA HIS A 104 18.69 17.96 -1.44
C HIS A 104 19.39 19.19 -2.05
N LEU A 105 18.78 19.84 -3.05
CA LEU A 105 19.33 21.06 -3.64
C LEU A 105 19.16 22.28 -2.73
N VAL A 106 18.18 22.24 -1.83
CA VAL A 106 17.79 23.39 -0.99
C VAL A 106 17.84 23.10 0.51
N LEU A 107 17.95 21.83 0.92
CA LEU A 107 18.02 21.42 2.32
C LEU A 107 19.27 20.56 2.59
N PRO A 108 19.82 20.60 3.83
CA PRO A 108 20.82 19.63 4.27
C PRO A 108 20.32 18.19 4.09
N LEU A 109 21.23 17.27 3.76
CA LEU A 109 20.93 15.88 3.44
C LEU A 109 19.98 15.21 4.44
N GLY A 110 20.27 15.30 5.74
CA GLY A 110 19.42 14.71 6.78
C GLY A 110 18.00 15.28 6.81
N ALA A 111 17.84 16.60 6.63
CA ALA A 111 16.54 17.24 6.59
C ALA A 111 15.73 16.82 5.35
N ALA A 112 16.38 16.71 4.20
CA ALA A 112 15.75 16.25 2.96
C ALA A 112 15.35 14.77 3.00
N VAL A 113 16.17 13.88 3.57
CA VAL A 113 15.79 12.47 3.80
C VAL A 113 14.59 12.38 4.74
N LYS A 114 14.64 13.13 5.85
CA LYS A 114 13.52 13.23 6.80
C LYS A 114 12.24 13.69 6.11
N LEU A 115 12.30 14.79 5.35
CA LEU A 115 11.13 15.36 4.70
C LEU A 115 10.60 14.43 3.60
N THR A 116 11.46 13.70 2.89
CA THR A 116 11.04 12.66 1.94
C THR A 116 10.15 11.61 2.59
N VAL A 117 10.53 11.11 3.77
CA VAL A 117 9.73 10.15 4.54
C VAL A 117 8.43 10.79 5.02
N LEU A 118 8.50 11.98 5.64
CA LEU A 118 7.32 12.65 6.20
C LEU A 118 6.28 13.01 5.14
N LEU A 119 6.70 13.41 3.93
CA LEU A 119 5.79 13.74 2.82
C LEU A 119 4.98 12.55 2.29
N CYS A 120 5.43 11.31 2.55
CA CYS A 120 4.68 10.12 2.15
C CYS A 120 3.31 10.05 2.85
N PHE A 121 3.20 10.51 4.10
CA PHE A 121 1.96 10.41 4.87
C PHE A 121 0.86 11.36 4.39
N PRO A 122 1.11 12.66 4.14
CA PRO A 122 0.17 13.53 3.44
C PRO A 122 -0.25 12.98 2.08
N VAL A 123 0.70 12.46 1.29
CA VAL A 123 0.42 11.90 -0.05
C VAL A 123 -0.50 10.68 0.04
N ALA A 124 -0.21 9.75 0.96
CA ALA A 124 -1.04 8.57 1.22
C ALA A 124 -2.46 8.97 1.66
N LEU A 125 -2.58 9.94 2.57
CA LEU A 125 -3.86 10.41 3.10
C LEU A 125 -4.69 11.07 1.99
N LEU A 126 -4.11 12.06 1.30
CA LEU A 126 -4.80 12.79 0.24
C LEU A 126 -5.17 11.88 -0.93
N GLY A 127 -4.28 10.98 -1.34
CA GLY A 127 -4.53 10.00 -2.39
C GLY A 127 -5.68 9.06 -2.03
N THR A 128 -5.70 8.55 -0.80
CA THR A 128 -6.75 7.62 -0.34
C THR A 128 -8.10 8.33 -0.17
N VAL A 129 -8.12 9.55 0.38
CA VAL A 129 -9.33 10.37 0.41
C VAL A 129 -9.84 10.62 -1.01
N ALA A 130 -8.97 11.03 -1.94
CA ALA A 130 -9.34 11.31 -3.32
C ALA A 130 -9.94 10.08 -4.00
N LEU A 131 -9.32 8.91 -3.84
CA LEU A 131 -9.80 7.63 -4.37
C LEU A 131 -11.18 7.25 -3.80
N LEU A 132 -11.35 7.27 -2.49
CA LEU A 132 -12.61 6.90 -1.83
C LEU A 132 -13.74 7.88 -2.18
N ARG A 133 -13.43 9.19 -2.26
CA ARG A 133 -14.39 10.21 -2.70
C ARG A 133 -14.78 10.03 -4.16
N GLU A 134 -13.86 9.63 -5.03
CA GLU A 134 -14.18 9.31 -6.43
C GLU A 134 -15.12 8.09 -6.50
N TRP A 135 -14.98 7.10 -5.61
CA TRP A 135 -15.97 6.03 -5.45
C TRP A 135 -17.23 6.42 -4.68
N GLY A 136 -17.46 7.70 -4.39
CA GLY A 136 -18.69 8.19 -3.77
C GLY A 136 -18.85 7.82 -2.29
N VAL A 137 -17.75 7.47 -1.60
CA VAL A 137 -17.77 7.27 -0.15
C VAL A 137 -18.00 8.62 0.55
N PRO A 138 -18.91 8.71 1.54
CA PRO A 138 -19.12 9.93 2.32
C PRO A 138 -17.84 10.46 2.96
N ARG A 139 -17.78 11.76 3.24
CA ARG A 139 -16.58 12.44 3.78
C ARG A 139 -15.96 11.73 4.99
N ALA A 140 -16.78 11.37 5.98
CA ALA A 140 -16.34 10.65 7.18
C ALA A 140 -15.72 9.28 6.86
N GLY A 141 -16.38 8.48 6.01
CA GLY A 141 -15.86 7.18 5.58
C GLY A 141 -14.59 7.27 4.75
N ALA A 142 -14.45 8.32 3.92
CA ALA A 142 -13.25 8.57 3.13
C ALA A 142 -12.07 8.96 4.03
N LEU A 143 -12.29 9.83 5.02
CA LEU A 143 -11.29 10.18 6.02
C LEU A 143 -10.90 8.95 6.86
N PHE A 144 -11.88 8.17 7.33
CA PHE A 144 -11.64 6.95 8.09
C PHE A 144 -10.75 5.95 7.33
N GLY A 145 -11.09 5.64 6.07
CA GLY A 145 -10.27 4.76 5.24
C GLY A 145 -8.87 5.32 4.95
N ALA A 146 -8.76 6.64 4.75
CA ALA A 146 -7.47 7.29 4.54
C ALA A 146 -6.57 7.26 5.78
N LEU A 147 -7.11 7.52 6.97
CA LEU A 147 -6.38 7.41 8.23
C LEU A 147 -5.93 5.97 8.47
N THR A 148 -6.82 5.01 8.22
CA THR A 148 -6.53 3.56 8.31
C THR A 148 -5.32 3.18 7.47
N PHE A 149 -5.25 3.60 6.21
CA PHE A 149 -4.10 3.29 5.35
C PHE A 149 -2.84 4.03 5.80
N THR A 150 -2.95 5.34 5.98
CA THR A 150 -1.82 6.26 6.25
C THR A 150 -1.08 5.89 7.53
N PHE A 151 -1.81 5.53 8.59
CA PHE A 151 -1.26 5.19 9.91
C PHE A 151 -1.29 3.68 10.18
N SER A 152 -1.42 2.86 9.14
CA SER A 152 -1.29 1.41 9.28
C SER A 152 0.10 1.01 9.74
N GLY A 153 0.19 -0.13 10.43
CA GLY A 153 1.45 -0.71 10.87
C GLY A 153 2.46 -0.84 9.73
N TYR A 154 2.01 -1.28 8.54
CA TYR A 154 2.89 -1.43 7.38
C TYR A 154 3.54 -0.10 6.97
N LEU A 155 2.73 0.95 6.72
CA LEU A 155 3.25 2.25 6.25
C LEU A 155 4.16 2.91 7.29
N VAL A 156 3.84 2.77 8.57
CA VAL A 156 4.67 3.31 9.66
C VAL A 156 5.98 2.55 9.80
N CYS A 157 5.95 1.21 9.78
CA CYS A 157 7.14 0.38 9.98
C CYS A 157 8.08 0.37 8.77
N ILE A 158 7.59 0.61 7.55
CA ILE A 158 8.42 0.66 6.34
C ILE A 158 9.13 2.02 6.14
N THR A 159 9.06 2.93 7.12
CA THR A 159 9.81 4.21 7.12
C THR A 159 11.33 4.02 7.13
N ASN A 160 11.81 2.84 7.54
CA ASN A 160 13.21 2.42 7.43
C ASN A 160 13.62 2.00 6.00
N ASN A 161 12.67 2.04 5.05
CA ASN A 161 12.90 1.68 3.66
C ASN A 161 12.11 2.61 2.70
N PRO A 162 12.60 3.84 2.49
CA PRO A 162 11.93 4.86 1.68
C PRO A 162 11.56 4.40 0.26
N THR A 163 12.33 3.49 -0.33
CA THR A 163 12.08 2.95 -1.66
C THR A 163 10.79 2.14 -1.76
N TYR A 164 10.31 1.55 -0.66
CA TYR A 164 8.99 0.91 -0.63
C TYR A 164 7.90 1.86 -0.12
N LEU A 165 8.24 2.80 0.77
CA LEU A 165 7.29 3.79 1.30
C LEU A 165 6.79 4.78 0.24
N LEU A 166 7.71 5.34 -0.56
CA LEU A 166 7.40 6.29 -1.63
C LEU A 166 6.36 5.76 -2.62
N PRO A 167 6.56 4.59 -3.26
CA PRO A 167 5.55 4.03 -4.14
C PRO A 167 4.27 3.68 -3.39
N ALA A 168 4.35 3.03 -2.22
CA ALA A 168 3.18 2.64 -1.44
C ALA A 168 2.26 3.83 -1.12
N SER A 169 2.83 4.96 -0.72
CA SER A 169 2.07 6.19 -0.45
C SER A 169 1.41 6.80 -1.69
N THR A 170 2.00 6.58 -2.87
CA THR A 170 1.53 7.14 -4.14
C THR A 170 0.46 6.28 -4.81
N VAL A 171 0.43 4.96 -4.55
CA VAL A 171 -0.54 4.02 -5.15
C VAL A 171 -2.00 4.52 -5.11
N PRO A 172 -2.53 5.01 -3.97
CA PRO A 172 -3.93 5.46 -3.93
C PRO A 172 -4.21 6.63 -4.89
N ALA A 173 -3.28 7.57 -5.00
CA ALA A 173 -3.38 8.69 -5.93
C ALA A 173 -3.29 8.21 -7.39
N ALA A 174 -2.41 7.26 -7.69
CA ALA A 174 -2.32 6.65 -9.02
C ALA A 174 -3.62 5.95 -9.42
N LEU A 175 -4.21 5.14 -8.53
CA LEU A 175 -5.51 4.49 -8.77
C LEU A 175 -6.65 5.52 -8.91
N TRP A 176 -6.58 6.62 -8.17
CA TRP A 176 -7.52 7.74 -8.34
C TRP A 176 -7.38 8.38 -9.73
N GLY A 177 -6.15 8.62 -10.21
CA GLY A 177 -5.88 9.14 -11.55
C GLY A 177 -6.42 8.21 -12.65
N VAL A 178 -6.23 6.90 -12.49
CA VAL A 178 -6.81 5.87 -13.37
C VAL A 178 -8.32 5.99 -13.45
N LEU A 179 -8.98 6.02 -12.30
CA LEU A 179 -10.43 6.09 -12.19
C LEU A 179 -10.99 7.38 -12.83
N ARG A 180 -10.33 8.51 -12.59
CA ARG A 180 -10.67 9.82 -13.18
C ARG A 180 -10.58 9.81 -14.70
N PHE A 181 -9.52 9.21 -15.25
CA PHE A 181 -9.31 9.13 -16.69
C PHE A 181 -10.34 8.23 -17.35
N VAL A 182 -10.55 7.01 -16.83
CA VAL A 182 -11.48 6.04 -17.42
C VAL A 182 -12.92 6.55 -17.41
N ARG A 183 -13.31 7.30 -16.38
CA ARG A 183 -14.65 7.91 -16.31
C ARG A 183 -14.86 9.04 -17.32
N ARG A 184 -13.84 9.87 -17.58
CA ARG A 184 -13.88 10.86 -18.67
C ARG A 184 -12.48 11.01 -19.26
N PRO A 185 -12.20 10.39 -20.41
CA PRO A 185 -10.89 10.45 -21.03
C PRO A 185 -10.60 11.85 -21.59
N THR A 186 -9.65 12.56 -20.99
CA THR A 186 -9.12 13.84 -21.50
C THR A 186 -7.60 13.83 -21.43
N ALA A 187 -6.92 14.62 -22.26
CA ALA A 187 -5.45 14.71 -22.25
C ALA A 187 -4.91 15.08 -20.86
N ALA A 188 -5.49 16.08 -20.19
CA ALA A 188 -5.08 16.47 -18.84
C ALA A 188 -5.18 15.31 -17.82
N ARG A 189 -6.25 14.51 -17.88
CA ARG A 189 -6.43 13.36 -16.98
C ARG A 189 -5.50 12.20 -17.32
N LEU A 190 -5.20 12.02 -18.61
CA LEU A 190 -4.21 11.05 -19.07
C LEU A 190 -2.82 11.43 -18.53
N THR A 191 -2.43 12.70 -18.65
CA THR A 191 -1.14 13.19 -18.17
C THR A 191 -1.04 13.09 -16.65
N VAL A 192 -2.08 13.50 -15.90
CA VAL A 192 -2.08 13.37 -14.43
C VAL A 192 -2.07 11.91 -14.00
N GLY A 193 -2.92 11.06 -14.57
CA GLY A 193 -2.98 9.64 -14.21
C GLY A 193 -1.69 8.89 -14.58
N GLY A 194 -1.17 9.12 -15.79
CA GLY A 194 0.10 8.56 -16.26
C GLY A 194 1.29 9.06 -15.43
N GLY A 195 1.32 10.34 -15.08
CA GLY A 195 2.35 10.92 -14.22
C GLY A 195 2.35 10.33 -12.81
N LEU A 196 1.17 10.09 -12.22
CA LEU A 196 1.06 9.42 -10.91
C LEU A 196 1.50 7.95 -10.98
N LEU A 197 1.22 7.25 -12.08
CA LEU A 197 1.75 5.90 -12.31
C LEU A 197 3.27 5.91 -12.46
N ALA A 198 3.83 6.87 -13.19
CA ALA A 198 5.27 7.03 -13.32
C ALA A 198 5.93 7.39 -11.98
N LEU A 199 5.25 8.18 -11.14
CA LEU A 199 5.74 8.53 -9.80
C LEU A 199 5.89 7.28 -8.90
N VAL A 200 5.03 6.27 -9.05
CA VAL A 200 5.23 4.96 -8.38
C VAL A 200 6.52 4.30 -8.86
N ALA A 201 6.82 4.29 -10.16
CA ALA A 201 8.09 3.76 -10.67
C ALA A 201 9.30 4.55 -10.15
N PHE A 202 9.21 5.88 -10.14
CA PHE A 202 10.27 6.75 -9.62
C PHE A 202 10.50 6.58 -8.12
N GLY A 203 9.53 6.03 -7.38
CA GLY A 203 9.70 5.64 -5.98
C GLY A 203 10.77 4.57 -5.75
N GLY A 204 11.15 3.83 -6.80
CA GLY A 204 12.27 2.90 -6.78
C GLY A 204 11.89 1.43 -6.53
N ASP A 205 10.61 1.08 -6.61
CA ASP A 205 10.14 -0.31 -6.59
C ASP A 205 9.41 -0.70 -7.88
N ALA A 206 10.12 -1.47 -8.72
CA ALA A 206 9.59 -1.99 -9.98
C ALA A 206 8.39 -2.94 -9.77
N GLN A 207 8.38 -3.67 -8.65
CA GLN A 207 7.28 -4.58 -8.31
C GLN A 207 6.03 -3.78 -7.94
N ALA A 208 6.17 -2.75 -7.12
CA ALA A 208 5.06 -1.85 -6.79
C ALA A 208 4.48 -1.16 -8.03
N PHE A 209 5.32 -0.74 -8.98
CA PHE A 209 4.86 -0.19 -10.26
C PHE A 209 4.03 -1.20 -11.05
N ALA A 210 4.54 -2.43 -11.25
CA ALA A 210 3.84 -3.47 -11.98
C ALA A 210 2.49 -3.85 -11.33
N VAL A 211 2.47 -4.00 -10.00
CA VAL A 211 1.24 -4.31 -9.26
C VAL A 211 0.25 -3.14 -9.31
N THR A 212 0.71 -1.90 -9.23
CA THR A 212 -0.15 -0.72 -9.36
C THR A 212 -0.79 -0.63 -10.74
N GLN A 213 -0.04 -0.94 -11.80
CA GLN A 213 -0.58 -1.03 -13.17
C GLN A 213 -1.66 -2.12 -13.27
N ALA A 214 -1.41 -3.31 -12.71
CA ALA A 214 -2.37 -4.40 -12.70
C ALA A 214 -3.66 -4.03 -11.92
N LEU A 215 -3.52 -3.39 -10.75
CA LEU A 215 -4.66 -2.87 -9.99
C LEU A 215 -5.38 -1.74 -10.72
N GLY A 216 -4.66 -0.87 -11.43
CA GLY A 216 -5.24 0.15 -12.29
C GLY A 216 -6.12 -0.45 -13.38
N VAL A 217 -5.63 -1.48 -14.07
CA VAL A 217 -6.42 -2.25 -15.06
C VAL A 217 -7.65 -2.87 -14.39
N LEU A 218 -7.50 -3.52 -13.24
CA LEU A 218 -8.63 -4.10 -12.49
C LEU A 218 -9.70 -3.04 -12.14
N VAL A 219 -9.29 -1.90 -11.60
CA VAL A 219 -10.20 -0.79 -11.25
C VAL A 219 -10.92 -0.28 -12.49
N ALA A 220 -10.20 -0.10 -13.58
CA ALA A 220 -10.75 0.41 -14.83
C ALA A 220 -11.76 -0.54 -15.48
N LEU A 221 -11.46 -1.84 -15.53
CA LEU A 221 -12.34 -2.86 -16.12
C LEU A 221 -13.59 -3.12 -15.27
N THR A 222 -13.51 -2.89 -13.94
CA THR A 222 -14.63 -3.10 -13.01
C THR A 222 -15.50 -1.86 -12.78
N GLU A 223 -15.12 -0.70 -13.32
CA GLU A 223 -15.87 0.53 -13.10
C GLU A 223 -17.22 0.51 -13.84
N PRO A 224 -18.38 0.75 -13.18
CA PRO A 224 -19.69 0.69 -13.80
C PRO A 224 -19.83 1.66 -14.99
N VAL A 225 -20.40 1.17 -16.09
CA VAL A 225 -20.63 1.96 -17.30
C VAL A 225 -21.90 2.78 -17.10
N LYS A 226 -21.79 4.11 -17.04
CA LYS A 226 -22.95 5.01 -16.96
C LYS A 226 -23.46 5.50 -18.33
N ALA A 227 -22.63 5.44 -19.37
CA ALA A 227 -22.99 5.86 -20.71
C ALA A 227 -22.79 4.70 -21.69
N PRO A 228 -23.68 4.48 -22.69
CA PRO A 228 -23.46 3.48 -23.72
C PRO A 228 -22.18 3.83 -24.48
N GLY A 229 -21.10 3.14 -24.13
CA GLY A 229 -19.79 3.26 -24.72
C GLY A 229 -19.22 1.85 -24.79
N THR A 230 -18.85 1.43 -25.99
CA THR A 230 -18.35 0.09 -26.26
C THR A 230 -17.22 -0.26 -25.31
N TRP A 231 -17.23 -1.49 -24.79
CA TRP A 231 -16.14 -2.07 -23.98
C TRP A 231 -14.75 -1.78 -24.59
N ALA A 232 -14.66 -1.74 -25.92
CA ALA A 232 -13.47 -1.35 -26.67
C ALA A 232 -12.90 0.02 -26.27
N ARG A 233 -13.74 1.06 -26.08
CA ARG A 233 -13.28 2.40 -25.67
C ARG A 233 -12.64 2.38 -24.28
N ARG A 234 -13.18 1.54 -23.38
CA ARG A 234 -12.65 1.37 -22.02
C ARG A 234 -11.31 0.67 -22.06
N VAL A 235 -11.23 -0.46 -22.75
CA VAL A 235 -9.98 -1.18 -22.96
C VAL A 235 -8.94 -0.26 -23.60
N GLY A 236 -9.32 0.52 -24.62
CA GLY A 236 -8.45 1.52 -25.24
C GLY A 236 -7.96 2.59 -24.27
N ALA A 237 -8.85 3.12 -23.40
CA ALA A 237 -8.45 4.05 -22.35
C ALA A 237 -7.51 3.39 -21.32
N CYS A 238 -7.77 2.16 -20.89
CA CYS A 238 -6.88 1.41 -20.00
C CYS A 238 -5.50 1.26 -20.63
N LEU A 239 -5.43 0.80 -21.88
CA LEU A 239 -4.19 0.58 -22.61
C LEU A 239 -3.42 1.89 -22.78
N LEU A 240 -4.10 2.97 -23.17
CA LEU A 240 -3.50 4.28 -23.34
C LEU A 240 -2.91 4.80 -22.02
N LEU A 241 -3.59 4.58 -20.90
CA LEU A 241 -3.08 5.00 -19.59
C LEU A 241 -1.90 4.16 -19.13
N VAL A 242 -1.96 2.83 -19.27
CA VAL A 242 -0.85 1.93 -18.94
C VAL A 242 0.38 2.26 -19.78
N ALA A 243 0.19 2.47 -21.09
CA ALA A 243 1.24 2.88 -22.01
C ALA A 243 1.81 4.24 -21.63
N THR A 244 0.98 5.24 -21.32
CA THR A 244 1.44 6.57 -20.92
C THR A 244 2.23 6.51 -19.61
N GLY A 245 1.76 5.76 -18.61
CA GLY A 245 2.49 5.56 -17.36
C GLY A 245 3.85 4.89 -17.58
N GLY A 246 3.92 3.88 -18.45
CA GLY A 246 5.18 3.24 -18.83
C GLY A 246 6.13 4.16 -19.61
N LEU A 247 5.61 4.94 -20.56
CA LEU A 247 6.40 5.91 -21.34
C LEU A 247 6.94 7.03 -20.45
N LEU A 248 6.13 7.56 -19.53
CA LEU A 248 6.57 8.58 -18.58
C LEU A 248 7.58 8.01 -17.57
N ALA A 249 7.48 6.74 -17.21
CA ALA A 249 8.45 6.04 -16.36
C ALA A 249 9.72 5.57 -17.11
N ALA A 250 9.76 5.69 -18.45
CA ALA A 250 10.84 5.16 -19.29
C ALA A 250 12.26 5.58 -18.85
N PRO A 251 12.51 6.83 -18.38
CA PRO A 251 13.83 7.22 -17.89
C PRO A 251 14.35 6.33 -16.75
N GLN A 252 13.46 5.76 -15.92
CA GLN A 252 13.80 4.84 -14.85
C GLN A 252 13.75 3.37 -15.31
N LEU A 253 12.78 3.01 -16.16
CA LEU A 253 12.56 1.63 -16.59
C LEU A 253 13.64 1.15 -17.56
N LEU A 254 14.05 1.98 -18.53
CA LEU A 254 14.96 1.56 -19.61
C LEU A 254 16.39 1.26 -19.10
N PRO A 255 17.04 2.13 -18.28
CA PRO A 255 18.36 1.81 -17.75
C PRO A 255 18.33 0.57 -16.85
N ALA A 256 17.29 0.42 -16.04
CA ALA A 256 17.15 -0.76 -15.19
C ALA A 256 16.93 -2.05 -16.01
N ALA A 257 16.15 -1.98 -17.10
CA ALA A 257 15.99 -3.11 -18.01
C ALA A 257 17.31 -3.49 -18.69
N ALA A 258 18.12 -2.50 -19.09
CA ALA A 258 19.45 -2.75 -19.65
C ALA A 258 20.37 -3.44 -18.63
N LEU A 259 20.37 -2.98 -17.37
CA LEU A 259 21.15 -3.61 -16.29
C LEU A 259 20.68 -5.03 -15.99
N VAL A 260 19.37 -5.30 -16.00
CA VAL A 260 18.82 -6.65 -15.82
C VAL A 260 19.18 -7.56 -17.00
N ALA A 261 19.27 -7.04 -18.21
CA ALA A 261 19.62 -7.82 -19.39
C ALA A 261 21.09 -8.28 -19.39
N THR A 262 21.99 -7.52 -18.76
CA THR A 262 23.42 -7.85 -18.68
C THR A 262 23.85 -8.38 -17.30
N GLY A 263 22.99 -8.23 -16.30
CA GLY A 263 23.26 -8.55 -14.91
C GLY A 263 22.69 -9.90 -14.50
N GLU A 264 23.19 -10.39 -13.37
CA GLU A 264 22.64 -11.57 -12.71
C GLU A 264 21.33 -11.23 -11.98
N PRO A 265 20.28 -12.09 -12.07
CA PRO A 265 19.04 -11.87 -11.34
C PRO A 265 19.26 -11.79 -9.81
N GLY A 266 18.59 -10.83 -9.16
CA GLY A 266 18.66 -10.66 -7.70
C GLY A 266 17.98 -11.77 -6.88
N ALA A 267 17.20 -12.63 -7.52
CA ALA A 267 16.78 -13.94 -7.02
C ALA A 267 17.00 -14.96 -8.15
N ARG A 268 17.84 -15.96 -7.89
CA ARG A 268 18.23 -17.00 -8.85
C ARG A 268 17.37 -18.24 -8.75
N SER A 269 16.56 -18.33 -7.69
CA SER A 269 15.69 -19.48 -7.43
C SER A 269 14.36 -19.04 -6.83
N LEU A 270 13.37 -19.94 -6.92
CA LEU A 270 12.09 -19.77 -6.25
C LEU A 270 12.26 -19.59 -4.73
N LEU A 271 13.23 -20.30 -4.12
CA LEU A 271 13.53 -20.21 -2.70
C LEU A 271 13.94 -18.79 -2.30
N GLU A 272 14.88 -18.19 -3.03
CA GLU A 272 15.34 -16.81 -2.78
C GLU A 272 14.23 -15.79 -3.04
N ALA A 273 13.41 -16.01 -4.07
CA ALA A 273 12.26 -15.15 -4.37
C ALA A 273 11.23 -15.15 -3.24
N GLN A 274 11.12 -16.25 -2.49
CA GLN A 274 10.21 -16.45 -1.36
C GLN A 274 10.81 -16.12 0.01
N TYR A 275 12.04 -15.61 0.11
CA TYR A 275 12.51 -14.99 1.37
C TYR A 275 11.57 -13.87 1.79
N PHE A 276 11.44 -13.58 3.10
CA PHE A 276 10.41 -12.66 3.61
C PHE A 276 8.98 -12.98 3.10
N SER A 277 8.63 -14.27 3.04
CA SER A 277 7.23 -14.68 2.92
C SER A 277 6.50 -14.34 4.21
N LEU A 278 5.28 -13.82 4.12
CA LEU A 278 4.49 -13.57 5.30
C LEU A 278 4.12 -14.90 5.96
N HIS A 279 4.57 -15.10 7.20
CA HIS A 279 4.20 -16.29 7.95
C HIS A 279 2.69 -16.27 8.29
N PRO A 280 1.94 -17.39 8.18
CA PRO A 280 0.48 -17.42 8.39
C PRO A 280 0.02 -16.87 9.74
N LEU A 281 0.79 -17.07 10.80
CA LEU A 281 0.50 -16.50 12.13
C LEU A 281 0.36 -14.97 12.06
N ARG A 282 1.17 -14.30 11.25
CA ARG A 282 1.20 -12.85 11.13
C ARG A 282 -0.01 -12.26 10.39
N VAL A 283 -0.80 -13.09 9.71
CA VAL A 283 -2.09 -12.64 9.14
C VAL A 283 -3.03 -12.13 10.24
N GLY A 284 -2.94 -12.71 11.44
CA GLY A 284 -3.69 -12.22 12.60
C GLY A 284 -3.32 -10.78 13.00
N GLU A 285 -2.10 -10.31 12.69
CA GLU A 285 -1.64 -8.96 13.05
C GLU A 285 -2.48 -7.88 12.36
N LEU A 286 -3.03 -8.16 11.18
CA LEU A 286 -3.92 -7.25 10.45
C LEU A 286 -5.10 -6.79 11.33
N LEU A 287 -5.62 -7.70 12.17
CA LEU A 287 -6.80 -7.52 13.01
C LEU A 287 -6.46 -7.26 14.49
N LEU A 288 -5.53 -8.04 15.05
CA LEU A 288 -5.26 -8.11 16.49
C LEU A 288 -4.19 -7.14 16.97
N GLY A 289 -3.43 -6.56 16.03
CA GLY A 289 -2.24 -5.78 16.36
C GLY A 289 -0.98 -6.65 16.37
N PRO A 290 0.20 -6.04 16.62
CA PRO A 290 1.49 -6.71 16.52
C PRO A 290 1.78 -7.62 17.72
N PHE A 291 0.98 -8.67 17.94
CA PHE A 291 1.06 -9.56 19.11
C PHE A 291 2.36 -10.40 19.20
N LEU A 292 3.18 -10.40 18.15
CA LEU A 292 4.52 -11.01 18.13
C LEU A 292 5.63 -10.03 18.55
N THR A 293 5.30 -8.75 18.77
CA THR A 293 6.27 -7.73 19.23
C THR A 293 6.43 -7.74 20.73
N GLU A 294 7.58 -7.24 21.21
CA GLU A 294 7.83 -7.11 22.65
C GLU A 294 6.87 -6.10 23.30
N PRO A 295 6.23 -6.43 24.44
CA PRO A 295 5.29 -5.54 25.13
C PRO A 295 5.89 -4.19 25.57
N VAL A 296 7.21 -4.14 25.79
CA VAL A 296 7.92 -2.96 26.30
C VAL A 296 8.36 -2.03 25.15
N GLY A 297 8.09 -2.37 23.89
CA GLY A 297 8.14 -1.45 22.75
C GLY A 297 9.52 -0.90 22.36
N VAL A 298 10.60 -1.42 22.93
CA VAL A 298 11.98 -0.96 22.62
C VAL A 298 12.51 -1.61 21.34
N ARG A 299 12.03 -2.82 21.01
CA ARG A 299 12.42 -3.59 19.83
C ARG A 299 11.16 -4.12 19.13
N GLY A 300 11.25 -4.30 17.81
CA GLY A 300 10.19 -4.88 16.99
C GLY A 300 9.93 -6.36 17.30
N ILE A 301 9.71 -7.19 16.29
CA ILE A 301 9.56 -8.63 16.53
C ILE A 301 10.92 -9.20 17.00
N PRO A 302 11.00 -9.91 18.15
CA PRO A 302 12.26 -10.43 18.66
C PRO A 302 12.96 -11.37 17.68
N GLU A 303 14.27 -11.27 17.56
CA GLU A 303 15.06 -12.11 16.65
C GLU A 303 14.83 -13.60 16.88
N VAL A 304 14.70 -14.02 18.14
CA VAL A 304 14.40 -15.43 18.49
C VAL A 304 13.05 -15.88 17.94
N VAL A 305 12.04 -15.01 17.93
CA VAL A 305 10.73 -15.29 17.33
C VAL A 305 10.87 -15.39 15.81
N VAL A 306 11.62 -14.47 15.19
CA VAL A 306 11.89 -14.49 13.75
C VAL A 306 12.59 -15.79 13.32
N GLN A 307 13.64 -16.18 14.03
CA GLN A 307 14.46 -17.35 13.67
C GLN A 307 13.78 -18.68 14.02
N LYS A 308 13.10 -18.78 15.16
CA LYS A 308 12.56 -20.06 15.65
C LYS A 308 11.12 -20.31 15.25
N LEU A 309 10.27 -19.27 15.26
CA LEU A 309 8.82 -19.40 15.07
C LEU A 309 8.39 -19.12 13.63
N ILE A 310 8.67 -17.91 13.11
CA ILE A 310 8.09 -17.46 11.83
C ILE A 310 9.02 -17.67 10.62
N ARG A 311 10.32 -17.89 10.82
CA ARG A 311 11.35 -18.28 9.84
C ARG A 311 11.31 -17.49 8.51
N MET A 312 11.93 -16.32 8.49
CA MET A 312 11.88 -15.39 7.35
C MET A 312 12.93 -15.65 6.26
N GLY A 313 13.27 -16.91 5.96
CA GLY A 313 14.27 -17.23 4.93
C GLY A 313 15.72 -16.94 5.37
N GLY A 314 16.04 -17.19 6.64
CA GLY A 314 17.39 -17.00 7.20
C GLY A 314 17.68 -15.61 7.76
N PHE A 315 16.73 -14.67 7.64
CA PHE A 315 16.86 -13.32 8.19
C PHE A 315 16.54 -13.27 9.69
N THR A 316 17.12 -12.27 10.37
CA THR A 316 16.99 -12.06 11.82
C THR A 316 15.90 -11.06 12.19
N ARG A 317 15.26 -10.45 11.19
CA ARG A 317 14.16 -9.48 11.36
C ARG A 317 13.02 -9.82 10.42
N ALA A 318 11.81 -9.44 10.81
CA ALA A 318 10.67 -9.42 9.89
C ALA A 318 10.83 -8.30 8.85
N TRP A 319 10.06 -8.39 7.76
CA TRP A 319 10.05 -7.34 6.73
C TRP A 319 9.53 -6.00 7.28
N VAL A 320 8.38 -6.05 7.97
CA VAL A 320 7.85 -4.97 8.79
C VAL A 320 7.48 -5.50 10.17
N ASP A 321 7.62 -4.69 11.21
CA ASP A 321 7.32 -5.10 12.59
C ASP A 321 5.81 -5.17 12.89
N SER A 322 4.96 -4.58 12.05
CA SER A 322 3.51 -4.63 12.20
C SER A 322 2.79 -4.59 10.87
N LEU A 323 1.76 -5.41 10.73
CA LEU A 323 0.78 -5.32 9.65
C LEU A 323 -0.56 -4.71 10.10
N TYR A 324 -0.64 -4.19 11.31
CA TYR A 324 -1.92 -3.80 11.90
C TYR A 324 -2.65 -2.74 11.08
N VAL A 325 -3.89 -3.04 10.71
CA VAL A 325 -4.74 -2.12 9.94
C VAL A 325 -5.71 -1.36 10.84
N GLY A 326 -6.11 -1.96 11.96
CA GLY A 326 -7.15 -1.43 12.84
C GLY A 326 -8.34 -2.38 12.91
N THR A 327 -8.66 -2.87 14.12
CA THR A 327 -9.83 -3.74 14.33
C THR A 327 -11.14 -3.12 13.81
N PRO A 328 -11.43 -1.82 14.02
CA PRO A 328 -12.63 -1.18 13.46
C PRO A 328 -12.66 -1.19 11.92
N ALA A 329 -11.49 -1.05 11.28
CA ALA A 329 -11.40 -1.10 9.82
C ALA A 329 -11.70 -2.50 9.29
N CYS A 330 -11.18 -3.55 9.93
CA CYS A 330 -11.52 -4.93 9.59
C CYS A 330 -13.01 -5.22 9.76
N VAL A 331 -13.63 -4.77 10.86
CA VAL A 331 -15.08 -4.92 11.08
C VAL A 331 -15.88 -4.24 9.97
N LEU A 332 -15.53 -3.00 9.60
CA LEU A 332 -16.22 -2.28 8.53
C LEU A 332 -16.00 -2.91 7.16
N ALA A 333 -14.80 -3.40 6.86
CA ALA A 333 -14.52 -4.10 5.61
C ALA A 333 -15.34 -5.41 5.49
N LEU A 334 -15.40 -6.21 6.56
CA LEU A 334 -16.21 -7.43 6.61
C LEU A 334 -17.72 -7.14 6.54
N ALA A 335 -18.19 -6.12 7.26
CA ALA A 335 -19.57 -5.68 7.20
C ALA A 335 -19.95 -5.20 5.79
N GLY A 336 -19.07 -4.45 5.14
CA GLY A 336 -19.22 -3.99 3.76
C GLY A 336 -19.31 -5.14 2.77
N LEU A 337 -18.45 -6.15 2.92
CA LEU A 337 -18.51 -7.40 2.16
C LEU A 337 -19.85 -8.11 2.34
N GLY A 338 -20.26 -8.34 3.59
CA GLY A 338 -21.55 -8.97 3.91
C GLY A 338 -22.75 -8.20 3.35
N ALA A 339 -22.74 -6.87 3.44
CA ALA A 339 -23.82 -6.03 2.91
C ALA A 339 -23.81 -5.89 1.37
N SER A 340 -22.73 -6.30 0.71
CA SER A 340 -22.52 -6.17 -0.74
C SER A 340 -22.29 -7.53 -1.43
N TRP A 341 -22.58 -8.64 -0.75
CA TRP A 341 -22.26 -10.00 -1.23
C TRP A 341 -22.95 -10.38 -2.54
N ARG A 342 -24.11 -9.78 -2.83
CA ARG A 342 -24.84 -9.99 -4.10
C ARG A 342 -24.26 -9.20 -5.28
N GLN A 343 -23.32 -8.28 -5.05
CA GLN A 343 -22.75 -7.45 -6.11
C GLN A 343 -21.53 -8.17 -6.72
N ARG A 344 -21.57 -8.47 -8.02
CA ARG A 344 -20.46 -9.12 -8.75
C ARG A 344 -19.13 -8.39 -8.57
N ARG A 345 -19.15 -7.05 -8.54
CA ARG A 345 -17.96 -6.21 -8.36
C ARG A 345 -17.24 -6.50 -7.04
N THR A 346 -17.98 -6.78 -5.97
CA THR A 346 -17.43 -7.14 -4.66
C THR A 346 -16.51 -8.36 -4.77
N TRP A 347 -16.95 -9.41 -5.45
CA TRP A 347 -16.18 -10.64 -5.60
C TRP A 347 -14.94 -10.49 -6.49
N VAL A 348 -14.96 -9.56 -7.45
CA VAL A 348 -13.74 -9.23 -8.22
C VAL A 348 -12.69 -8.58 -7.33
N PHE A 349 -13.09 -7.63 -6.47
CA PHE A 349 -12.17 -7.04 -5.48
C PHE A 349 -11.71 -8.06 -4.45
N VAL A 350 -12.61 -8.88 -3.90
CA VAL A 350 -12.25 -9.93 -2.94
C VAL A 350 -11.27 -10.92 -3.57
N GLY A 351 -11.53 -11.39 -4.79
CA GLY A 351 -10.66 -12.32 -5.50
C GLY A 351 -9.26 -11.74 -5.74
N ALA A 352 -9.15 -10.47 -6.16
CA ALA A 352 -7.87 -9.82 -6.37
C ALA A 352 -7.08 -9.64 -5.06
N TRP A 353 -7.74 -9.35 -3.94
CA TRP A 353 -7.07 -9.19 -2.64
C TRP A 353 -6.76 -10.51 -1.95
N LEU A 354 -7.55 -11.56 -2.18
CA LEU A 354 -7.22 -12.93 -1.81
C LEU A 354 -6.02 -13.44 -2.62
N LEU A 355 -5.92 -13.11 -3.91
CA LEU A 355 -4.73 -13.41 -4.70
C LEU A 355 -3.49 -12.68 -4.16
N LEU A 356 -3.61 -11.38 -3.83
CA LEU A 356 -2.51 -10.64 -3.20
C LEU A 356 -2.11 -11.27 -1.85
N LEU A 357 -3.07 -11.63 -1.01
CA LEU A 357 -2.80 -12.33 0.25
C LEU A 357 -2.07 -13.67 0.00
N ALA A 358 -2.52 -14.45 -0.98
CA ALA A 358 -1.88 -15.71 -1.34
C ALA A 358 -0.46 -15.53 -1.87
N LEU A 359 -0.20 -14.45 -2.61
CA LEU A 359 1.16 -14.08 -3.03
C LEU A 359 2.00 -13.66 -1.84
N VAL A 360 1.49 -12.80 -0.95
CA VAL A 360 2.18 -12.33 0.27
C VAL A 360 2.58 -13.50 1.18
N LEU A 361 1.73 -14.53 1.30
CA LEU A 361 2.02 -15.76 2.06
C LEU A 361 3.18 -16.59 1.46
N GLY A 362 3.57 -16.30 0.22
CA GLY A 362 4.83 -16.74 -0.38
C GLY A 362 5.04 -18.25 -0.33
N SER A 363 6.00 -18.73 0.46
CA SER A 363 6.31 -20.16 0.61
C SER A 363 5.26 -20.98 1.36
N SER A 364 4.32 -20.33 2.06
CA SER A 364 3.26 -21.02 2.82
C SER A 364 2.15 -21.58 1.93
N LEU A 365 2.04 -21.09 0.69
CA LEU A 365 1.07 -21.54 -0.30
C LEU A 365 1.77 -21.76 -1.66
N PRO A 366 1.28 -22.66 -2.53
CA PRO A 366 1.91 -22.91 -3.83
C PRO A 366 1.72 -21.76 -4.84
N VAL A 367 0.82 -20.80 -4.56
CA VAL A 367 0.39 -19.74 -5.50
C VAL A 367 1.55 -18.87 -5.97
N TYR A 368 2.42 -18.42 -5.07
CA TYR A 368 3.61 -17.63 -5.46
C TYR A 368 4.51 -18.43 -6.41
N GLY A 369 4.70 -19.72 -6.12
CA GLY A 369 5.48 -20.63 -6.97
C GLY A 369 4.88 -20.81 -8.36
N TRP A 370 3.54 -20.89 -8.47
CA TRP A 370 2.87 -20.92 -9.77
C TRP A 370 3.10 -19.64 -10.56
N VAL A 371 2.90 -18.47 -9.95
CA VAL A 371 3.12 -17.19 -10.63
C VAL A 371 4.58 -17.03 -11.06
N TYR A 372 5.54 -17.37 -10.19
CA TYR A 372 6.97 -17.34 -10.51
C TYR A 372 7.32 -18.22 -11.71
N ARG A 373 6.75 -19.43 -11.81
CA ARG A 373 7.04 -20.36 -12.91
C ARG A 373 6.35 -19.95 -14.21
N LEU A 374 5.06 -19.58 -14.13
CA LEU A 374 4.19 -19.33 -15.29
C LEU A 374 4.34 -17.92 -15.89
N LEU A 375 4.78 -16.93 -15.11
CA LEU A 375 4.91 -15.54 -15.55
C LEU A 375 6.39 -15.11 -15.52
N PRO A 376 7.14 -15.23 -16.63
CA PRO A 376 8.56 -14.89 -16.68
C PRO A 376 8.88 -13.46 -16.20
N LEU A 377 7.99 -12.50 -16.50
CA LEU A 377 8.13 -11.10 -16.06
C LEU A 377 8.05 -10.92 -14.53
N TRP A 378 7.54 -11.91 -13.79
CA TRP A 378 7.47 -11.88 -12.33
C TRP A 378 8.72 -12.43 -11.65
N ARG A 379 9.53 -13.25 -12.35
CA ARG A 379 10.72 -13.92 -11.80
C ARG A 379 11.75 -12.97 -11.16
N PRO A 380 11.99 -11.75 -11.67
CA PRO A 380 12.92 -10.82 -11.04
C PRO A 380 12.46 -10.32 -9.65
N PHE A 381 11.18 -10.48 -9.32
CA PHE A 381 10.62 -10.00 -8.05
C PHE A 381 10.84 -10.99 -6.91
N ARG A 382 11.17 -10.43 -5.74
CA ARG A 382 11.47 -11.16 -4.50
C ARG A 382 10.90 -10.43 -3.30
N TYR A 383 10.73 -11.17 -2.21
CA TYR A 383 10.22 -10.70 -0.92
C TYR A 383 8.71 -10.47 -0.94
N PRO A 384 7.92 -11.56 -0.83
CA PRO A 384 6.48 -11.49 -1.00
C PRO A 384 5.78 -10.53 -0.02
N GLU A 385 6.30 -10.36 1.21
CA GLU A 385 5.75 -9.43 2.20
C GLU A 385 5.80 -7.95 1.76
N LYS A 386 6.60 -7.59 0.73
CA LYS A 386 6.52 -6.27 0.05
C LYS A 386 5.11 -5.92 -0.41
N LEU A 387 4.35 -6.92 -0.85
CA LEU A 387 3.00 -6.73 -1.32
C LEU A 387 2.01 -6.40 -0.19
N GLY A 388 2.45 -6.46 1.07
CA GLY A 388 1.66 -6.13 2.25
C GLY A 388 1.08 -4.70 2.23
N SER A 389 1.77 -3.74 1.61
CA SER A 389 1.23 -2.38 1.41
C SER A 389 -0.09 -2.38 0.63
N PHE A 390 -0.20 -3.20 -0.42
CA PHE A 390 -1.41 -3.34 -1.24
C PHE A 390 -2.53 -4.08 -0.50
N LEU A 391 -2.18 -5.07 0.33
CA LEU A 391 -3.13 -5.78 1.18
C LEU A 391 -3.78 -4.82 2.19
N VAL A 392 -2.96 -4.02 2.86
CA VAL A 392 -3.40 -3.01 3.83
C VAL A 392 -4.22 -1.91 3.16
N LEU A 393 -3.81 -1.44 1.97
CA LEU A 393 -4.60 -0.50 1.17
C LEU A 393 -5.99 -1.06 0.85
N GLY A 394 -6.07 -2.35 0.50
CA GLY A 394 -7.33 -3.04 0.26
C GLY A 394 -8.29 -3.03 1.42
N LEU A 395 -7.78 -3.38 2.60
CA LEU A 395 -8.57 -3.40 3.82
C LEU A 395 -9.02 -1.99 4.19
N ALA A 396 -8.15 -0.99 4.07
CA ALA A 396 -8.49 0.41 4.31
C ALA A 396 -9.55 0.95 3.33
N VAL A 397 -9.41 0.62 2.04
CA VAL A 397 -10.41 0.94 1.01
C VAL A 397 -11.73 0.21 1.27
N GLY A 398 -11.65 -1.08 1.59
CA GLY A 398 -12.79 -1.93 1.95
C GLY A 398 -13.53 -1.39 3.16
N ALA A 399 -12.83 -0.86 4.15
CA ALA A 399 -13.42 -0.22 5.31
C ALA A 399 -14.17 1.08 4.94
N GLY A 400 -13.59 1.91 4.05
CA GLY A 400 -14.28 3.10 3.52
C GLY A 400 -15.53 2.74 2.70
N LEU A 401 -15.47 1.72 1.86
CA LEU A 401 -16.63 1.20 1.11
C LEU A 401 -17.69 0.59 2.04
N GLY A 402 -17.24 -0.13 3.07
CA GLY A 402 -18.10 -0.67 4.13
C GLY A 402 -18.81 0.44 4.91
N TRP A 403 -18.10 1.52 5.24
CA TRP A 403 -18.70 2.72 5.83
C TRP A 403 -19.85 3.24 4.95
N ARG A 404 -19.59 3.45 3.66
CA ARG A 404 -20.62 3.91 2.71
C ARG A 404 -21.83 2.97 2.70
N ARG A 405 -21.60 1.66 2.65
CA ARG A 405 -22.66 0.66 2.48
C ARG A 405 -23.48 0.43 3.76
N CYS A 406 -22.84 0.49 4.91
CA CYS A 406 -23.44 0.10 6.19
C CYS A 406 -23.90 1.27 7.03
N LEU A 407 -23.14 2.38 7.05
CA LEU A 407 -23.38 3.54 7.91
C LEU A 407 -23.93 4.76 7.16
N GLY A 408 -24.03 4.69 5.82
CA GLY A 408 -24.69 5.72 5.02
C GLY A 408 -26.23 5.67 5.14
N PRO A 409 -26.94 6.70 4.61
CA PRO A 409 -28.41 6.71 4.55
C PRO A 409 -28.95 5.46 3.83
N GLY A 410 -29.92 4.77 4.44
CA GLY A 410 -30.44 3.49 3.92
C GLY A 410 -29.44 2.32 3.99
N GLY A 411 -28.37 2.47 4.77
CA GLY A 411 -27.35 1.46 4.97
C GLY A 411 -27.81 0.24 5.76
N ALA A 412 -26.92 -0.73 5.89
CA ALA A 412 -27.13 -1.96 6.66
C ALA A 412 -26.32 -1.95 7.98
N PRO A 413 -26.70 -1.18 9.02
CA PRO A 413 -25.93 -1.09 10.27
C PRO A 413 -25.88 -2.42 11.01
N ARG A 414 -26.90 -3.28 10.85
CA ARG A 414 -26.91 -4.65 11.40
C ARG A 414 -25.70 -5.49 10.93
N ALA A 415 -25.21 -5.26 9.70
CA ALA A 415 -24.02 -5.95 9.21
C ALA A 415 -22.76 -5.60 10.01
N VAL A 416 -22.66 -4.37 10.53
CA VAL A 416 -21.56 -3.93 11.40
C VAL A 416 -21.62 -4.61 12.75
N ILE A 417 -22.82 -4.74 13.33
CA ILE A 417 -23.03 -5.45 14.60
C ILE A 417 -22.65 -6.93 14.43
N VAL A 418 -23.14 -7.61 13.39
CA VAL A 418 -22.83 -9.02 13.15
C VAL A 418 -21.33 -9.23 12.93
N ALA A 419 -20.69 -8.40 12.09
CA ALA A 419 -19.26 -8.47 11.87
C ALA A 419 -18.47 -8.16 13.16
N GLY A 420 -18.93 -7.19 13.95
CA GLY A 420 -18.33 -6.82 15.23
C GLY A 420 -18.41 -7.95 16.26
N ILE A 421 -19.56 -8.61 16.40
CA ILE A 421 -19.72 -9.78 17.27
C ILE A 421 -18.82 -10.92 16.80
N GLY A 422 -18.75 -11.18 15.49
CA GLY A 422 -17.89 -12.21 14.93
C GLY A 422 -16.40 -11.95 15.22
N VAL A 423 -15.95 -10.71 15.03
CA VAL A 423 -14.58 -10.29 15.37
C VAL A 423 -14.33 -10.38 16.88
N ALA A 424 -15.26 -9.91 17.71
CA ALA A 424 -15.12 -9.98 19.16
C ALA A 424 -15.05 -11.43 19.67
N ALA A 425 -15.88 -12.33 19.12
CA ALA A 425 -15.84 -13.75 19.41
C ALA A 425 -14.50 -14.37 18.99
N PHE A 426 -13.99 -14.03 17.80
CA PHE A 426 -12.67 -14.46 17.36
C PHE A 426 -11.55 -13.98 18.31
N CYS A 427 -11.56 -12.69 18.69
CA CYS A 427 -10.61 -12.15 19.66
C CYS A 427 -10.71 -12.86 21.02
N LEU A 428 -11.93 -13.16 21.48
CA LEU A 428 -12.14 -13.90 22.73
C LEU A 428 -11.55 -15.32 22.66
N VAL A 429 -11.76 -16.04 21.55
CA VAL A 429 -11.16 -17.36 21.32
C VAL A 429 -9.63 -17.28 21.36
N VAL A 430 -9.03 -16.27 20.72
CA VAL A 430 -7.57 -16.08 20.75
C VAL A 430 -7.08 -15.80 22.17
N VAL A 431 -7.76 -14.92 22.92
CA VAL A 431 -7.40 -14.60 24.31
C VAL A 431 -7.54 -15.81 25.21
N LEU A 432 -8.63 -16.58 25.11
CA LEU A 432 -8.82 -17.81 25.87
C LEU A 432 -7.76 -18.85 25.52
N GLY A 433 -7.43 -19.01 24.24
CA GLY A 433 -6.36 -19.91 23.79
C GLY A 433 -5.00 -19.49 24.36
N ALA A 434 -4.69 -18.20 24.35
CA ALA A 434 -3.46 -17.67 24.94
C ALA A 434 -3.42 -17.83 26.46
N ALA A 435 -4.54 -17.62 27.16
CA ALA A 435 -4.63 -17.81 28.61
C ALA A 435 -4.47 -19.28 29.00
N VAL A 436 -5.13 -20.20 28.30
CA VAL A 436 -5.00 -21.65 28.51
C VAL A 436 -3.58 -22.11 28.19
N GLY A 437 -3.00 -21.65 27.08
CA GLY A 437 -1.61 -21.93 26.74
C GLY A 437 -0.63 -21.40 27.77
N GLY A 438 -0.85 -20.18 28.27
CA GLY A 438 -0.08 -19.55 29.33
C GLY A 438 -0.13 -20.34 30.64
N LEU A 439 -1.33 -20.75 31.08
CA LEU A 439 -1.52 -21.62 32.24
C LEU A 439 -0.78 -22.95 32.08
N TRP A 440 -0.83 -23.54 30.88
CA TRP A 440 -0.13 -24.78 30.58
C TRP A 440 1.38 -24.58 30.68
N THR A 441 1.95 -23.58 29.99
CA THR A 441 3.39 -23.28 30.02
C THR A 441 3.91 -22.80 31.37
N GLY A 442 3.09 -22.10 32.15
CA GLY A 442 3.42 -21.67 33.51
C GLY A 442 3.56 -22.84 34.48
N GLY A 443 2.87 -23.97 34.22
CA GLY A 443 3.05 -25.22 34.95
C GLY A 443 4.36 -25.97 34.63
N TRP A 444 5.06 -25.59 33.56
CA TRP A 444 6.34 -26.16 33.14
C TRP A 444 7.54 -25.23 33.44
N GLY A 445 7.34 -24.16 34.22
CA GLY A 445 8.44 -23.37 34.74
C GLY A 445 9.35 -24.25 35.59
N LEU A 446 10.53 -24.61 35.06
CA LEU A 446 11.62 -25.16 35.86
C LEU A 446 11.94 -24.14 36.98
N PRO A 447 12.17 -24.61 38.22
CA PRO A 447 12.43 -23.76 39.38
C PRO A 447 13.60 -22.78 39.20
#